data_AF-A0A0S8EL80-F1
#
_entry.id   AF-A0A0S8EL80-F1
#
_cell.length_a   1.000
_cell.length_b   1.000
_cell.length_c   1.000
_cell.angle_alpha   90.00
_cell.angle_beta   90.00
_cell.angle_gamma   90.00
#
_symmetry.space_group_name_H-M   'P 1'
#
loop_
_entity.id
_entity.type
_entity.pdbx_description
1 polymer ?
#
loop_
_entity_poly.entity_id
_entity_poly.type
_entity_poly.pdbx_seq_one_letter_code
_entity_poly.pdbx_strand_id
1 'polypeptide(L)'
;SLAHYAITCARGWAANSINARVRLAAKSDRLQQEVELLHEQIRIRDARMARLDPHRRPHYTATERMAILELKAARGWSLAQTAKAFLVQPRTIASWLKRIDEEGNTALVQLREPVNKFPDFIRYIVQRLKALCPSLGKRKIAQILARAGLHLGSTTVQRMIKSKAVPPPSGRSKGNTRAESSSLCGTVICEQS
;
A
#
# COMPACT_ATOMS: atom_id res chain seq x y z
N SER A 1 21.64 -29.96 24.28
CA SER A 1 22.86 -30.77 24.05
C SER A 1 24.09 -29.89 24.28
N LEU A 2 25.24 -30.47 24.64
CA LEU A 2 26.50 -29.74 24.83
C LEU A 2 26.90 -28.93 23.59
N ALA A 3 26.66 -29.48 22.39
CA ALA A 3 26.91 -28.81 21.12
C ALA A 3 26.11 -27.50 20.98
N HIS A 4 24.82 -27.49 21.34
CA HIS A 4 24.01 -26.27 21.27
C HIS A 4 24.50 -25.19 22.25
N TYR A 5 24.89 -25.60 23.46
CA TYR A 5 25.48 -24.69 24.45
C TYR A 5 26.80 -24.07 23.94
N ALA A 6 27.73 -24.90 23.44
CA ALA A 6 29.00 -24.44 22.88
C ALA A 6 28.81 -23.48 21.70
N ILE A 7 27.89 -23.77 20.78
CA ILE A 7 27.56 -22.90 19.64
C ILE A 7 27.00 -21.56 20.13
N THR A 8 26.11 -21.58 21.13
CA THR A 8 25.49 -20.36 21.68
C THR A 8 26.52 -19.47 22.38
N CYS A 9 27.38 -20.06 23.21
CA CYS A 9 28.47 -19.35 23.87
C CYS A 9 29.47 -18.76 22.85
N ALA A 10 29.88 -19.53 21.84
CA ALA A 10 30.79 -19.07 20.81
C ALA A 10 30.21 -17.90 19.99
N ARG A 11 28.93 -17.96 19.63
CA ARG A 11 28.21 -16.87 18.95
C ARG A 11 28.09 -15.63 19.82
N GLY A 12 27.81 -15.81 21.12
CA GLY A 12 27.74 -14.71 22.09
C GLY A 12 29.08 -13.99 22.25
N TRP A 13 30.18 -14.73 22.32
CA TRP A 13 31.53 -14.15 22.32
C TRP A 13 31.83 -13.41 21.01
N ALA A 14 31.57 -14.03 19.86
CA ALA A 14 31.88 -13.44 18.56
C ALA A 14 31.07 -12.15 18.30
N ALA A 15 29.80 -12.11 18.71
CA ALA A 15 28.95 -10.93 18.62
C ALA A 15 29.44 -9.75 19.50
N ASN A 16 30.05 -10.05 20.65
CA ASN A 16 30.55 -9.07 21.61
C ASN A 16 32.07 -8.83 21.51
N SER A 17 32.74 -9.42 20.52
CA SER A 17 34.19 -9.28 20.35
C SER A 17 34.58 -7.83 20.11
N ILE A 18 35.69 -7.37 20.69
CA ILE A 18 36.23 -6.01 20.46
C ILE A 18 36.64 -5.83 18.99
N ASN A 19 37.03 -6.92 18.32
CA ASN A 19 37.42 -6.89 16.92
C ASN A 19 36.19 -6.76 16.00
N ALA A 20 36.10 -5.64 15.29
CA ALA A 20 34.99 -5.35 14.36
C ALA A 20 34.83 -6.40 13.26
N ARG A 21 35.93 -7.01 12.79
CA ARG A 21 35.87 -8.07 11.76
C ARG A 21 35.20 -9.32 12.28
N VAL A 22 35.49 -9.71 13.53
CA VAL A 22 34.86 -10.87 14.18
C VAL A 22 33.35 -10.64 14.37
N ARG A 23 32.95 -9.44 14.80
CA ARG A 23 31.53 -9.09 14.91
C ARG A 23 30.80 -9.10 13.58
N LEU A 24 31.43 -8.54 12.52
CA LEU A 24 30.83 -8.51 11.19
C LEU A 24 30.68 -9.92 10.61
N ALA A 25 31.70 -10.77 10.75
CA ALA A 25 31.64 -12.17 10.36
C ALA A 25 30.50 -12.91 11.10
N ALA A 26 30.42 -12.75 12.42
CA ALA A 26 29.33 -13.34 13.21
C ALA A 26 27.93 -12.88 12.76
N LYS A 27 27.80 -11.61 12.37
CA LYS A 27 26.54 -11.08 11.79
C LYS A 27 26.26 -11.68 10.41
N SER A 28 27.28 -11.80 9.56
CA SER A 28 27.16 -12.42 8.23
C SER A 28 26.72 -13.87 8.35
N ASP A 29 27.35 -14.66 9.23
CA ASP A 29 27.02 -16.07 9.46
C ASP A 29 25.58 -16.23 9.95
N ARG A 30 25.15 -15.36 10.87
CA ARG A 30 23.77 -15.34 11.35
C ARG A 30 22.78 -15.04 10.24
N LEU A 31 23.06 -14.03 9.41
CA LEU A 31 22.19 -13.67 8.29
C LEU A 31 22.13 -14.78 7.23
N GLN A 32 23.27 -15.41 6.94
CA GLN A 32 23.35 -16.54 6.03
C GLN A 32 22.51 -17.73 6.52
N GLN A 33 22.62 -18.05 7.81
CA GLN A 33 21.79 -19.09 8.42
C GLN A 33 20.30 -18.74 8.35
N GLU A 34 19.91 -17.49 8.63
CA GLU A 34 18.51 -17.07 8.53
C GLU A 34 17.99 -17.18 7.10
N VAL A 35 18.79 -16.79 6.10
CA VAL A 35 18.46 -16.95 4.69
C VAL A 35 18.23 -18.41 4.32
N GLU A 36 19.07 -19.33 4.82
CA GLU A 36 18.90 -20.78 4.60
C GLU A 36 17.59 -21.29 5.21
N LEU A 37 17.26 -20.89 6.44
CA LEU A 37 15.99 -21.24 7.10
C LEU A 37 14.78 -20.68 6.32
N LEU A 38 14.86 -19.45 5.85
CA LEU A 38 13.81 -18.83 5.05
C LEU A 38 13.64 -19.52 3.69
N HIS A 39 14.74 -19.87 3.02
CA HIS A 39 14.69 -20.64 1.79
C HIS A 39 14.04 -22.00 1.99
N GLU A 40 14.33 -22.68 3.10
CA GLU A 40 13.70 -23.97 3.42
C GLU A 40 12.20 -23.80 3.69
N GLN A 41 11.80 -22.76 4.42
CA GLN A 41 10.38 -22.43 4.60
C GLN A 41 9.67 -22.18 3.26
N ILE A 42 10.28 -21.40 2.37
CA ILE A 42 9.75 -21.11 1.04
C ILE A 42 9.65 -22.39 0.22
N ARG A 43 10.69 -23.22 0.20
CA ARG A 43 10.70 -24.52 -0.51
C ARG A 43 9.54 -25.41 -0.09
N ILE A 44 9.27 -25.52 1.21
CA ILE A 44 8.16 -26.34 1.73
C ILE A 44 6.80 -25.75 1.32
N ARG A 45 6.61 -24.43 1.46
CA ARG A 45 5.37 -23.74 1.08
C ARG A 45 5.11 -23.87 -0.42
N ASP A 46 6.13 -23.67 -1.25
CA ASP A 46 6.05 -23.77 -2.70
C ASP A 46 5.76 -25.21 -3.14
N ALA A 47 6.44 -26.20 -2.53
CA ALA A 47 6.17 -27.60 -2.81
C ALA A 47 4.73 -28.00 -2.46
N ARG A 48 4.18 -27.48 -1.37
CA ARG A 48 2.77 -27.67 -1.01
C ARG A 48 1.85 -27.02 -2.05
N MET A 49 2.13 -25.78 -2.46
CA MET A 49 1.34 -25.06 -3.46
C MET A 49 1.39 -25.73 -4.84
N ALA A 50 2.54 -26.27 -5.23
CA ALA A 50 2.74 -26.95 -6.51
C ALA A 50 1.89 -28.22 -6.65
N ARG A 51 1.58 -28.91 -5.54
CA ARG A 51 0.70 -30.10 -5.53
C ARG A 51 -0.77 -29.77 -5.82
N LEU A 52 -1.20 -28.52 -5.62
CA LEU A 52 -2.55 -28.10 -5.94
C LEU A 52 -2.68 -27.90 -7.46
N ASP A 53 -3.79 -28.36 -8.03
CA ASP A 53 -4.17 -28.04 -9.41
C ASP A 53 -4.16 -26.51 -9.60
N PRO A 54 -3.58 -25.98 -10.69
CA PRO A 54 -3.50 -24.54 -10.91
C PRO A 54 -4.82 -23.77 -10.75
N HIS A 55 -5.96 -24.36 -11.10
CA HIS A 55 -7.27 -23.71 -10.98
C HIS A 55 -7.80 -23.67 -9.55
N ARG A 56 -7.25 -24.49 -8.65
CA ARG A 56 -7.62 -24.54 -7.22
C ARG A 56 -6.69 -23.71 -6.35
N ARG A 57 -5.60 -23.15 -6.91
CA ARG A 57 -4.68 -22.28 -6.17
C ARG A 57 -5.38 -20.94 -5.87
N PRO A 58 -5.24 -20.39 -4.65
CA PRO A 58 -5.74 -19.05 -4.36
C PRO A 58 -5.18 -18.03 -5.36
N HIS A 59 -6.06 -17.15 -5.84
CA HIS A 59 -5.68 -16.11 -6.78
C HIS A 59 -4.99 -14.96 -6.07
N TYR A 60 -3.88 -14.48 -6.67
CA TYR A 60 -3.27 -13.23 -6.24
C TYR A 60 -4.24 -12.06 -6.45
N THR A 61 -4.41 -11.26 -5.40
CA THR A 61 -5.11 -9.97 -5.40
C THR A 61 -4.36 -8.93 -6.24
N ALA A 62 -5.02 -7.82 -6.58
CA ALA A 62 -4.40 -6.71 -7.31
C ALA A 62 -3.10 -6.21 -6.64
N THR A 63 -3.13 -6.05 -5.31
CA THR A 63 -2.00 -5.58 -4.52
C THR A 63 -0.85 -6.59 -4.52
N GLU A 64 -1.14 -7.88 -4.38
CA GLU A 64 -0.11 -8.92 -4.46
C GLU A 64 0.53 -8.99 -5.85
N ARG A 65 -0.26 -8.82 -6.92
CA ARG A 65 0.28 -8.76 -8.30
C ARG A 65 1.24 -7.59 -8.47
N MET A 66 0.92 -6.42 -7.91
CA MET A 66 1.83 -5.28 -7.93
C MET A 66 3.12 -5.58 -7.16
N ALA A 67 3.02 -6.12 -5.94
CA ALA A 67 4.19 -6.50 -5.13
C ALA A 67 5.08 -7.54 -5.84
N ILE A 68 4.49 -8.48 -6.61
CA ILE A 68 5.23 -9.43 -7.44
C ILE A 68 6.03 -8.72 -8.54
N LEU A 69 5.44 -7.71 -9.20
CA LEU A 69 6.12 -6.95 -10.24
C LEU A 69 7.22 -6.03 -9.68
N GLU A 70 7.01 -5.46 -8.49
CA GLU A 70 8.04 -4.73 -7.76
C GLU A 70 9.22 -5.65 -7.41
N LEU A 71 8.95 -6.85 -6.89
CA LEU A 71 10.00 -7.82 -6.56
C LEU A 71 10.75 -8.29 -7.82
N LYS A 72 10.04 -8.49 -8.93
CA LYS A 72 10.64 -8.78 -10.23
C LYS A 72 11.63 -7.68 -10.62
N ALA A 73 11.23 -6.40 -10.52
CA ALA A 73 12.08 -5.27 -10.89
C ALA A 73 13.31 -5.18 -9.98
N ALA A 74 13.10 -5.27 -8.66
CA ALA A 74 14.19 -5.23 -7.67
C ALA A 74 15.22 -6.36 -7.85
N ARG A 75 14.78 -7.54 -8.31
CA ARG A 75 15.67 -8.69 -8.57
C ARG A 75 16.19 -8.80 -9.99
N GLY A 76 15.76 -7.93 -10.91
CA GLY A 76 16.12 -8.04 -12.33
C GLY A 76 15.63 -9.33 -12.99
N TRP A 77 14.53 -9.92 -12.50
CA TRP A 77 14.04 -11.20 -13.00
C TRP A 77 13.38 -11.08 -14.38
N SER A 78 13.52 -12.13 -15.20
CA SER A 78 12.74 -12.31 -16.43
C SER A 78 11.29 -12.70 -16.12
N LEU A 79 10.42 -12.65 -17.13
CA LEU A 79 9.03 -13.12 -17.01
C LEU A 79 8.97 -14.60 -16.60
N ALA A 80 9.85 -15.44 -17.17
CA ALA A 80 9.91 -16.86 -16.87
C ALA A 80 10.39 -17.14 -15.43
N GLN A 81 11.41 -16.41 -14.96
CA GLN A 81 11.90 -16.53 -13.58
C GLN A 81 10.82 -16.13 -12.58
N THR A 82 10.14 -15.01 -12.82
CA THR A 82 9.03 -14.53 -11.97
C THR A 82 7.89 -15.54 -11.97
N ALA A 83 7.49 -16.02 -13.15
CA ALA A 83 6.42 -17.00 -13.28
C ALA A 83 6.72 -18.30 -12.52
N LYS A 84 7.95 -18.81 -12.63
CA LYS A 84 8.40 -19.99 -11.88
C LYS A 84 8.37 -19.74 -10.37
N ALA A 85 8.88 -18.60 -9.91
CA ALA A 85 8.92 -18.26 -8.48
C ALA A 85 7.53 -18.13 -7.84
N PHE A 86 6.52 -17.69 -8.61
CA PHE A 86 5.16 -17.46 -8.11
C PHE A 86 4.15 -18.51 -8.58
N LEU A 87 4.60 -19.59 -9.22
CA LEU A 87 3.80 -20.71 -9.72
C LEU A 87 2.64 -20.29 -10.65
N VAL A 88 2.91 -19.32 -11.53
CA VAL A 88 1.98 -18.82 -12.57
C VAL A 88 2.57 -18.99 -13.97
N GLN A 89 1.80 -18.68 -15.01
CA GLN A 89 2.30 -18.70 -16.38
C GLN A 89 3.02 -17.38 -16.74
N PRO A 90 4.09 -17.40 -17.58
CA PRO A 90 4.76 -16.18 -18.02
C PRO A 90 3.84 -15.17 -18.70
N ARG A 91 2.82 -15.65 -19.43
CA ARG A 91 1.79 -14.81 -20.06
C ARG A 91 0.95 -14.04 -19.04
N THR A 92 0.71 -14.61 -17.86
CA THR A 92 0.00 -13.95 -16.77
C THR A 92 0.79 -12.76 -16.24
N ILE A 93 2.11 -12.93 -16.05
CA ILE A 93 2.99 -11.83 -15.65
C ILE A 93 3.02 -10.73 -16.71
N ALA A 94 3.12 -11.10 -17.99
CA ALA A 94 3.06 -10.14 -19.10
C ALA A 94 1.73 -9.36 -19.12
N SER A 95 0.61 -10.03 -18.87
CA SER A 95 -0.70 -9.39 -18.76
C SER A 95 -0.77 -8.40 -17.59
N TRP A 96 -0.21 -8.73 -16.43
CA TRP A 96 -0.17 -7.80 -15.30
C TRP A 96 0.73 -6.60 -15.58
N LEU A 97 1.88 -6.81 -16.22
CA LEU A 97 2.81 -5.75 -16.59
C LEU A 97 2.13 -4.74 -17.53
N LYS A 98 1.39 -5.23 -18.53
CA LYS A 98 0.62 -4.37 -19.44
C LYS A 98 -0.40 -3.49 -18.69
N ARG A 99 -1.01 -4.03 -17.63
CA ARG A 99 -2.03 -3.35 -16.82
C ARG A 99 -1.48 -2.32 -15.85
N ILE A 100 -0.16 -2.17 -15.70
CA ILE A 100 0.43 -1.10 -14.87
C ILE A 100 0.10 0.26 -15.48
N ASP A 101 0.25 0.39 -16.80
CA ASP A 101 0.09 1.65 -17.52
C ASP A 101 -1.37 1.95 -17.91
N GLU A 102 -2.27 0.97 -17.71
CA GLU A 102 -3.69 1.13 -18.03
C GLU A 102 -4.41 1.90 -16.92
N GLU A 103 -5.25 2.86 -17.30
CA GLU A 103 -6.07 3.63 -16.36
C GLU A 103 -7.47 3.02 -16.16
N GLY A 104 -8.09 3.33 -15.02
CA GLY A 104 -9.50 3.00 -14.77
C GLY A 104 -9.76 1.53 -14.48
N ASN A 105 -10.81 0.94 -15.07
CA ASN A 105 -11.27 -0.40 -14.68
C ASN A 105 -10.29 -1.52 -15.08
N THR A 106 -9.41 -1.26 -16.06
CA THR A 106 -8.43 -2.24 -16.53
C THR A 106 -7.08 -2.12 -15.81
N ALA A 107 -6.89 -1.08 -14.99
CA ALA A 107 -5.69 -0.90 -14.17
C ALA A 107 -5.41 -2.13 -13.28
N LEU A 108 -4.12 -2.41 -13.04
CA LEU A 108 -3.72 -3.53 -12.18
C LEU A 108 -4.16 -3.31 -10.73
N VAL A 109 -4.01 -2.09 -10.22
CA VAL A 109 -4.45 -1.67 -8.88
C VAL A 109 -5.40 -0.49 -9.03
N GLN A 110 -6.65 -0.68 -8.61
CA GLN A 110 -7.64 0.39 -8.55
C GLN A 110 -7.56 1.06 -7.18
N LEU A 111 -7.21 2.35 -7.16
CA LEU A 111 -7.30 3.16 -5.96
C LEU A 111 -8.79 3.47 -5.70
N ARG A 112 -9.26 3.29 -4.45
CA ARG A 112 -10.67 3.55 -4.06
C ARG A 112 -11.13 4.95 -4.47
N GLU A 113 -10.23 5.92 -4.37
CA GLU A 113 -10.42 7.25 -4.94
C GLU A 113 -9.13 7.66 -5.66
N PRO A 114 -9.22 8.38 -6.80
CA PRO A 114 -8.05 8.97 -7.42
C PRO A 114 -7.31 9.85 -6.41
N VAL A 115 -5.99 9.69 -6.30
CA VAL A 115 -5.14 10.50 -5.38
C VAL A 115 -5.32 12.01 -5.65
N ASN A 116 -5.61 12.38 -6.90
CA ASN A 116 -5.87 13.75 -7.33
C ASN A 116 -7.37 14.11 -7.36
N LYS A 117 -8.18 13.58 -6.43
CA LYS A 117 -9.61 13.92 -6.29
C LYS A 117 -9.77 15.03 -5.26
N PHE A 118 -10.19 16.21 -5.72
CA PHE A 118 -10.66 17.26 -4.83
C PHE A 118 -12.02 16.87 -4.22
N PRO A 119 -12.31 17.26 -2.96
CA PRO A 119 -13.60 16.99 -2.32
C PRO A 119 -14.78 17.47 -3.17
N ASP A 120 -15.91 16.76 -3.11
CA ASP A 120 -17.09 17.08 -3.93
C ASP A 120 -17.68 18.47 -3.61
N PHE A 121 -17.44 18.99 -2.41
CA PHE A 121 -17.73 20.38 -2.04
C PHE A 121 -17.04 21.40 -2.96
N ILE A 122 -15.76 21.17 -3.31
CA ILE A 122 -15.02 22.05 -4.21
C ILE A 122 -15.63 22.02 -5.61
N ARG A 123 -16.03 20.83 -6.07
CA ARG A 123 -16.72 20.66 -7.35
C ARG A 123 -18.05 21.41 -7.36
N TYR A 124 -18.83 21.32 -6.28
CA TYR A 124 -20.07 22.05 -6.09
C TYR A 124 -19.85 23.57 -6.15
N ILE A 125 -18.83 24.11 -5.44
CA ILE A 125 -18.49 25.54 -5.51
C ILE A 125 -18.18 25.98 -6.94
N VAL A 126 -17.35 25.22 -7.65
CA VAL A 126 -16.97 25.53 -9.04
C VAL A 126 -18.20 25.52 -9.97
N GLN A 127 -19.06 24.51 -9.85
CA GLN A 127 -20.30 24.41 -10.64
C GLN A 127 -21.27 25.55 -10.31
N ARG A 128 -21.42 25.89 -9.02
CA ARG A 128 -22.27 26.99 -8.55
C ARG A 128 -21.76 28.35 -9.03
N LEU A 129 -20.45 28.61 -8.97
CA LEU A 129 -19.85 29.83 -9.51
C LEU A 129 -20.08 29.95 -11.02
N LYS A 130 -19.97 28.84 -11.77
CA LYS A 130 -20.24 28.84 -13.20
C LYS A 130 -21.73 29.07 -13.53
N ALA A 131 -22.64 28.55 -12.70
CA ALA A 131 -24.07 28.77 -12.85
C ALA A 131 -24.49 30.21 -12.53
N LEU A 132 -23.94 30.80 -11.46
CA LEU A 132 -24.25 32.18 -11.04
C LEU A 132 -23.59 33.24 -11.93
N CYS A 133 -22.42 32.94 -12.51
CA CYS A 133 -21.69 33.88 -13.35
C CYS A 133 -21.22 33.20 -14.65
N PRO A 134 -22.11 33.06 -15.66
CA PRO A 134 -21.81 32.34 -16.90
C PRO A 134 -20.67 32.97 -17.70
N SER A 135 -20.45 34.27 -17.58
CA SER A 135 -19.35 35.02 -18.23
C SER A 135 -17.97 34.66 -17.69
N LEU A 136 -17.85 34.03 -16.52
CA LEU A 136 -16.56 33.63 -15.96
C LEU A 136 -15.98 32.44 -16.73
N GLY A 137 -14.81 32.68 -17.33
CA GLY A 137 -13.97 31.64 -17.91
C GLY A 137 -13.25 30.81 -16.83
N LYS A 138 -12.89 29.57 -17.18
CA LYS A 138 -12.15 28.62 -16.32
C LYS A 138 -10.91 29.21 -15.64
N ARG A 139 -10.16 30.07 -16.33
CA ARG A 139 -8.96 30.74 -15.79
C ARG A 139 -9.31 31.72 -14.67
N LYS A 140 -10.40 32.46 -14.82
CA LYS A 140 -10.83 33.45 -13.81
C LYS A 140 -11.40 32.75 -12.58
N ILE A 141 -12.15 31.66 -12.76
CA ILE A 141 -12.62 30.82 -11.65
C ILE A 141 -11.43 30.25 -10.87
N ALA A 142 -10.43 29.71 -11.55
CA ALA A 142 -9.20 29.24 -10.90
C ALA A 142 -8.48 30.36 -10.13
N GLN A 143 -8.37 31.56 -10.72
CA GLN A 143 -7.73 32.71 -10.06
C GLN A 143 -8.49 33.16 -8.81
N ILE A 144 -9.83 33.21 -8.86
CA ILE A 144 -10.67 33.61 -7.73
C ILE A 144 -10.51 32.60 -6.58
N LEU A 145 -10.56 31.30 -6.90
CA LEU A 145 -10.37 30.25 -5.90
C LEU A 145 -8.94 30.26 -5.32
N ALA A 146 -7.93 30.56 -6.15
CA ALA A 146 -6.56 30.72 -5.67
C ALA A 146 -6.41 31.91 -4.71
N ARG A 147 -7.11 33.03 -4.95
CA ARG A 147 -7.14 34.16 -4.00
C ARG A 147 -7.82 33.80 -2.68
N ALA A 148 -8.69 32.79 -2.66
CA ALA A 148 -9.30 32.23 -1.46
C ALA A 148 -8.46 31.08 -0.85
N GLY A 149 -7.24 30.85 -1.32
CA GLY A 149 -6.33 29.81 -0.82
C GLY A 149 -6.48 28.43 -1.47
N LEU A 150 -7.36 28.28 -2.47
CA LEU A 150 -7.60 27.01 -3.17
C LEU A 150 -7.00 27.03 -4.58
N HIS A 151 -5.81 26.45 -4.71
CA HIS A 151 -5.08 26.41 -5.99
C HIS A 151 -5.57 25.27 -6.89
N LEU A 152 -6.37 25.62 -7.90
CA LEU A 152 -6.84 24.69 -8.93
C LEU A 152 -6.23 25.03 -10.30
N GLY A 153 -5.77 24.01 -11.02
CA GLY A 153 -5.43 24.18 -12.44
C GLY A 153 -6.66 24.51 -13.28
N SER A 154 -6.50 25.33 -14.32
CA SER A 154 -7.62 25.70 -15.22
C SER A 154 -8.25 24.50 -15.94
N THR A 155 -7.48 23.43 -16.16
CA THR A 155 -7.94 22.13 -16.67
C THR A 155 -8.79 21.36 -15.66
N THR A 156 -8.40 21.39 -14.38
CA THR A 156 -9.19 20.81 -13.27
C THR A 156 -10.54 21.49 -13.12
N VAL A 157 -10.58 22.83 -13.20
CA VAL A 157 -11.82 23.61 -13.19
C VAL A 157 -12.71 23.24 -14.39
N GLN A 158 -12.14 23.14 -15.59
CA GLN A 158 -12.88 22.74 -16.78
C GLN A 158 -13.45 21.33 -16.66
N ARG A 159 -12.68 20.39 -16.09
CA ARG A 159 -13.15 19.02 -15.81
C ARG A 159 -14.32 19.04 -14.83
N MET A 160 -14.23 19.79 -13.74
CA MET A 160 -15.29 19.93 -12.74
C MET A 160 -16.59 20.51 -13.30
N ILE A 161 -16.51 21.46 -14.23
CA ILE A 161 -17.67 22.04 -14.93
C ILE A 161 -18.33 21.02 -15.87
N LYS A 162 -17.54 20.19 -16.56
CA LYS A 162 -18.04 19.18 -17.51
C LYS A 162 -18.56 17.91 -16.84
N SER A 163 -18.08 17.59 -15.64
CA SER A 163 -18.52 16.43 -14.87
C SER A 163 -19.98 16.55 -14.41
N LYS A 164 -20.63 15.40 -14.16
CA LYS A 164 -22.01 15.33 -13.62
C LYS A 164 -22.21 16.29 -12.44
N ALA A 165 -23.34 17.00 -12.44
CA ALA A 165 -23.70 17.96 -11.40
C ALA A 165 -23.75 17.28 -10.02
N VAL A 166 -23.09 17.87 -9.03
CA VAL A 166 -23.09 17.38 -7.65
C VAL A 166 -24.28 18.00 -6.92
N PRO A 167 -25.12 17.22 -6.22
CA PRO A 167 -26.19 17.77 -5.40
C PRO A 167 -25.60 18.68 -4.30
N PRO A 168 -26.33 19.68 -3.81
CA PRO A 168 -25.83 20.56 -2.77
C PRO A 168 -25.35 19.75 -1.56
N PRO A 169 -24.24 20.12 -0.92
CA PRO A 169 -23.72 19.40 0.23
C PRO A 169 -24.78 19.39 1.33
N SER A 170 -25.38 18.23 1.60
CA SER A 170 -26.23 18.06 2.77
C SER A 170 -25.34 18.26 4.00
N GLY A 171 -25.71 19.22 4.84
CA GLY A 171 -24.94 19.61 6.00
C GLY A 171 -24.78 18.46 6.99
N ARG A 172 -23.64 17.76 6.89
CA ARG A 172 -22.85 17.08 7.94
C ARG A 172 -22.03 16.00 7.25
N SER A 173 -20.74 16.26 7.04
CA SER A 173 -19.79 15.16 7.06
C SER A 173 -19.91 14.53 8.45
N LYS A 174 -20.34 13.27 8.53
CA LYS A 174 -20.05 12.48 9.72
C LYS A 174 -18.54 12.31 9.73
N GLY A 175 -17.87 13.28 10.34
CA GLY A 175 -16.48 13.16 10.75
C GLY A 175 -16.36 11.87 11.54
N ASN A 176 -15.40 11.07 11.13
CA ASN A 176 -14.96 9.86 11.80
C ASN A 176 -14.68 10.16 13.29
N THR A 177 -15.68 9.99 14.16
CA THR A 177 -15.47 9.98 15.60
C THR A 177 -14.82 8.64 15.91
N ARG A 178 -13.48 8.61 15.87
CA ARG A 178 -12.75 7.70 16.75
C ARG A 178 -13.17 8.07 18.16
N ALA A 179 -13.93 7.18 18.79
CA ALA A 179 -14.20 7.25 20.21
C ALA A 179 -12.86 7.10 20.94
N GLU A 180 -12.27 8.23 21.34
CA GLU A 180 -11.44 8.28 22.54
C GLU A 180 -12.39 8.18 23.74
N SER A 181 -12.53 6.97 24.27
CA SER A 181 -13.07 6.75 25.61
C SER A 181 -11.90 6.53 26.56
N SER A 182 -11.32 7.63 27.05
CA SER A 182 -10.46 7.67 28.22
C SER A 182 -10.92 8.79 29.15
N SER A 183 -11.67 8.41 30.17
CA SER A 183 -12.05 9.17 31.38
C SER A 183 -12.63 8.09 32.30
N LEU A 184 -11.99 7.59 33.36
CA LEU A 184 -11.33 8.22 34.51
C LEU A 184 -12.20 9.26 35.23
N CYS A 185 -13.19 8.74 35.95
CA CYS A 185 -13.67 9.18 37.27
C CYS A 185 -14.58 8.05 37.78
N GLY A 186 -14.63 7.57 39.01
CA GLY A 186 -14.11 7.96 40.30
C GLY A 186 -14.81 7.06 41.31
N THR A 187 -14.05 6.56 42.28
CA THR A 187 -14.39 5.91 43.55
C THR A 187 -15.86 5.89 43.99
N VAL A 188 -16.39 4.69 44.29
CA VAL A 188 -17.32 4.49 45.41
C VAL A 188 -16.94 3.22 46.17
N ILE A 189 -16.67 3.44 47.45
CA ILE A 189 -16.49 2.48 48.54
C ILE A 189 -17.82 1.77 48.78
N CYS A 190 -17.80 0.44 48.96
CA CYS A 190 -18.72 -0.21 49.91
C CYS A 190 -18.12 -1.53 50.41
N GLU A 191 -18.05 -1.58 51.72
CA GLU A 191 -17.59 -2.60 52.63
C GLU A 191 -18.70 -3.65 52.87
N GLN A 192 -18.34 -4.77 53.50
CA GLN A 192 -19.18 -5.79 54.16
C GLN A 192 -19.67 -7.00 53.34
N SER A 193 -18.97 -8.13 53.44
CA SER A 193 -19.22 -9.20 54.44
C SER A 193 -18.30 -10.40 54.20
#